data_AF-K1TXV9-F1
#
_entry.id   AF-K1TXV9-F1
#
_cell.length_a   1.000
_cell.length_b   1.000
_cell.length_c   1.000
_cell.angle_alpha   90.00
_cell.angle_beta   90.00
_cell.angle_gamma   90.00
#
_symmetry.space_group_name_H-M   'P 1'
#
loop_
_entity.id
_entity.type
_entity.pdbx_description
1 polymer ?
#
loop_
_entity_poly.entity_id
_entity_poly.type
_entity_poly.pdbx_seq_one_letter_code
_entity_poly.pdbx_strand_id
1 'polypeptide(L)'
;QRWAELAGVSEEERVSKYPSMEEAMPEIYKELDALQTKLENHYRDMQDMEFTVQEGKLWFLQTRNGKRTGAAMVKIAMDLLHQGMIDEKTALMRCEPNKLDELLHPVFDKTALKQAKVLTRGLPASPGAATGQIVFFADDAAEWHAAGKRVVMVRIETSPEDLAGMAVAEGILTARGGMTSHAAVVARGMGKCCVSGAGALNIDYKARTVEVDGVLLKEGDYISLNGSTGEVYKDKVETKAAELSGDFAELMDLADKYTKLQVRTNADTPHDAAVARNFGAVGIGLCRTEHMFFEGEKIKAMREMILAENAEGRRKALAKILPYQQADFKGIFKAMEGCPVTVR
;
A
#
# COMPACT_ATOMS: atom_id res chain seq x y z
N GLN A 1 2.45 1.68 32.77
CA GLN A 1 1.31 2.63 32.82
C GLN A 1 0.43 2.54 31.58
N ARG A 2 0.88 2.95 30.37
CA ARG A 2 0.06 2.91 29.13
C ARG A 2 -0.65 1.57 28.82
N TRP A 3 0.00 0.43 29.04
CA TRP A 3 -0.65 -0.88 28.85
C TRP A 3 -1.76 -1.15 29.89
N ALA A 4 -1.58 -0.71 31.14
CA ALA A 4 -2.52 -0.94 32.24
C ALA A 4 -3.83 -0.21 31.98
N GLU A 5 -3.74 1.06 31.55
CA GLU A 5 -4.89 1.84 31.11
C GLU A 5 -5.64 1.16 29.95
N LEU A 6 -4.91 0.66 28.96
CA LEU A 6 -5.50 -0.05 27.82
C LEU A 6 -6.15 -1.39 28.20
N ALA A 7 -5.71 -2.00 29.30
CA ALA A 7 -6.25 -3.24 29.83
C ALA A 7 -7.33 -3.02 30.90
N GLY A 8 -7.66 -1.76 31.23
CA GLY A 8 -8.61 -1.43 32.31
C GLY A 8 -8.10 -1.78 33.71
N VAL A 9 -6.78 -1.91 33.88
CA VAL A 9 -6.13 -2.21 35.15
C VAL A 9 -5.82 -0.91 35.88
N SER A 10 -6.30 -0.76 37.11
CA SER A 10 -6.01 0.41 37.95
C SER A 10 -4.50 0.50 38.27
N GLU A 11 -3.99 1.71 38.49
CA GLU A 11 -2.56 1.89 38.82
C GLU A 11 -2.17 1.17 40.12
N GLU A 12 -3.07 1.11 41.10
CA GLU A 12 -2.86 0.35 42.34
C GLU A 12 -2.71 -1.16 42.07
N GLU A 13 -3.59 -1.72 41.23
CA GLU A 13 -3.53 -3.13 40.84
C GLU A 13 -2.31 -3.44 39.95
N ARG A 14 -1.92 -2.49 39.09
CA ARG A 14 -0.74 -2.57 38.24
C ARG A 14 0.53 -2.73 39.05
N VAL A 15 0.78 -1.80 39.98
CA VAL A 15 1.98 -1.79 40.84
C VAL A 15 2.00 -3.04 41.71
N SER A 16 0.85 -3.44 42.25
CA SER A 16 0.71 -4.60 43.14
C SER A 16 0.95 -5.95 42.45
N LYS A 17 0.40 -6.16 41.25
CA LYS A 17 0.37 -7.49 40.61
C LYS A 17 1.28 -7.62 39.39
N TYR A 18 1.63 -6.51 38.76
CA TYR A 18 2.37 -6.48 37.50
C TYR A 18 3.42 -5.35 37.51
N PRO A 19 4.33 -5.32 38.50
CA PRO A 19 5.40 -4.33 38.54
C PRO A 19 6.29 -4.49 37.29
N SER A 20 6.77 -3.37 36.76
CA SER A 20 7.77 -3.41 35.69
C SER A 20 9.09 -3.97 36.23
N MET A 21 10.00 -4.40 35.34
CA MET A 21 11.34 -4.81 35.76
C MET A 21 12.11 -3.67 36.46
N GLU A 22 11.90 -2.43 36.03
CA GLU A 22 12.46 -1.24 36.67
C GLU A 22 11.96 -1.07 38.13
N GLU A 23 10.70 -1.42 38.41
CA GLU A 23 10.13 -1.36 39.76
C GLU A 23 10.52 -2.58 40.61
N ALA A 24 10.51 -3.77 40.02
CA ALA A 24 10.75 -5.03 40.72
C ALA A 24 12.25 -5.31 40.97
N MET A 25 13.12 -4.89 40.04
CA MET A 25 14.56 -5.17 40.03
C MET A 25 15.35 -3.96 39.49
N PRO A 26 15.31 -2.79 40.16
CA PRO A 26 15.84 -1.53 39.63
C PRO A 26 17.34 -1.58 39.28
N GLU A 27 18.16 -2.21 40.13
CA GLU A 27 19.61 -2.32 39.87
C GLU A 27 19.91 -3.17 38.63
N ILE A 28 19.16 -4.26 38.43
CA ILE A 28 19.32 -5.15 37.27
C ILE A 28 18.80 -4.49 36.01
N TYR A 29 17.69 -3.75 36.10
CA TYR A 29 17.17 -2.96 34.99
C TYR A 29 18.18 -1.88 34.56
N LYS A 30 18.82 -1.20 35.50
CA LYS A 30 19.86 -0.21 35.20
C LYS A 30 21.08 -0.84 34.52
N GLU A 31 21.46 -2.05 34.92
CA GLU A 31 22.50 -2.82 34.22
C GLU A 31 22.08 -3.18 32.79
N LEU A 32 20.84 -3.64 32.61
CA LEU A 32 20.28 -3.96 31.30
C LEU A 32 20.22 -2.74 30.37
N ASP A 33 19.77 -1.58 30.85
CA ASP A 33 19.66 -0.33 30.09
C ASP A 33 21.05 0.18 29.64
N ALA A 34 22.04 0.08 30.52
CA ALA A 34 23.43 0.38 30.17
C ALA A 34 23.99 -0.58 29.12
N LEU A 35 23.67 -1.88 29.21
CA LEU A 35 24.08 -2.89 28.22
C LEU A 35 23.37 -2.71 26.88
N GLN A 36 22.07 -2.39 26.86
CA GLN A 36 21.33 -2.03 25.65
C GLN A 36 22.04 -0.88 24.94
N THR A 37 22.31 0.21 25.66
CA THR A 37 22.99 1.39 25.10
C THR A 37 24.37 1.03 24.56
N LYS A 38 25.10 0.16 25.26
CA LYS A 38 26.41 -0.33 24.80
C LYS A 38 26.31 -1.15 23.52
N LEU A 39 25.32 -2.04 23.41
CA LEU A 39 25.10 -2.86 22.23
C LEU A 39 24.65 -2.01 21.04
N GLU A 40 23.73 -1.08 21.23
CA GLU A 40 23.29 -0.14 20.19
C GLU A 40 24.44 0.73 19.70
N ASN A 41 25.28 1.26 20.59
CA ASN A 41 26.50 2.02 20.19
C ASN A 41 27.53 1.14 19.46
N HIS A 42 27.66 -0.14 19.85
CA HIS A 42 28.63 -1.06 19.25
C HIS A 42 28.21 -1.49 17.85
N TYR A 43 26.98 -1.99 17.69
CA TYR A 43 26.43 -2.43 16.40
C TYR A 43 25.94 -1.24 15.55
N ARG A 44 25.83 -0.07 16.17
CA ARG A 44 25.28 1.17 15.62
C ARG A 44 23.87 1.01 15.10
N ASP A 45 23.07 0.06 15.58
CA ASP A 45 21.72 -0.24 15.08
C ASP A 45 20.84 -0.80 16.20
N MET A 46 19.52 -0.67 16.04
CA MET A 46 18.55 -1.20 17.00
C MET A 46 18.71 -2.72 17.16
N GLN A 47 18.84 -3.16 18.42
CA GLN A 47 19.06 -4.56 18.77
C GLN A 47 17.81 -5.22 19.35
N ASP A 48 17.52 -6.42 18.87
CA ASP A 48 16.63 -7.41 19.47
C ASP A 48 17.47 -8.30 20.39
N MET A 49 17.12 -8.34 21.67
CA MET A 49 17.94 -8.87 22.75
C MET A 49 17.17 -9.91 23.57
N GLU A 50 17.84 -11.01 23.91
CA GLU A 50 17.33 -12.04 24.81
C GLU A 50 18.24 -12.11 26.04
N PHE A 51 17.65 -12.03 27.23
CA PHE A 51 18.36 -12.06 28.50
C PHE A 51 17.58 -12.85 29.55
N THR A 52 18.29 -13.32 30.58
CA THR A 52 17.73 -14.00 31.75
C THR A 52 18.29 -13.37 33.01
N VAL A 53 17.45 -13.26 34.04
CA VAL A 53 17.89 -12.93 35.40
C VAL A 53 17.84 -14.20 36.24
N GLN A 54 19.01 -14.65 36.71
CA GLN A 54 19.11 -15.84 37.56
C GLN A 54 19.76 -15.45 38.88
N GLU A 55 19.06 -15.69 40.00
CA GLU A 55 19.55 -15.41 41.36
C GLU A 55 20.07 -13.98 41.53
N GLY A 56 19.37 -13.00 40.94
CA GLY A 56 19.74 -11.58 41.01
C GLY A 56 20.88 -11.17 40.08
N LYS A 57 21.31 -12.05 39.16
CA LYS A 57 22.35 -11.76 38.17
C LYS A 57 21.79 -11.74 36.75
N LEU A 58 22.12 -10.68 36.00
CA LEU A 58 21.78 -10.55 34.58
C LEU A 58 22.70 -11.39 33.70
N TRP A 59 22.12 -12.13 32.75
CA TRP A 59 22.81 -12.89 31.72
C TRP A 59 22.22 -12.57 30.36
N PHE A 60 23.07 -12.20 29.39
CA PHE A 60 22.67 -12.04 28.00
C PHE A 60 22.82 -13.37 27.26
N LEU A 61 21.78 -13.76 26.54
CA LEU A 61 21.72 -15.01 25.79
C LEU A 61 21.97 -14.76 24.30
N GLN A 62 21.34 -13.72 23.75
CA GLN A 62 21.40 -13.40 22.34
C GLN A 62 21.23 -11.90 22.10
N THR A 63 21.87 -11.40 21.06
CA THR A 63 21.58 -10.09 20.46
C THR A 63 21.65 -10.23 18.94
N ARG A 64 20.79 -9.52 18.24
CA ARG A 64 20.80 -9.41 16.78
C ARG A 64 20.17 -8.09 16.36
N ASN A 65 20.42 -7.66 15.13
CA ASN A 65 19.70 -6.53 14.57
C ASN A 65 18.19 -6.84 14.55
N GLY A 66 17.40 -5.94 15.13
CA GLY A 66 15.97 -6.17 15.31
C GLY A 66 15.19 -6.11 14.01
N LYS A 67 14.22 -7.03 13.87
CA LYS A 67 13.23 -6.94 12.79
C LYS A 67 12.31 -5.75 13.05
N ARG A 68 11.94 -5.05 11.98
CA ARG A 68 11.19 -3.79 12.03
C ARG A 68 10.34 -3.58 10.77
N THR A 69 9.28 -2.78 10.91
CA THR A 69 8.43 -2.31 9.82
C THR A 69 9.13 -1.22 9.00
N GLY A 70 8.60 -0.89 7.82
CA GLY A 70 9.13 0.21 6.99
C GLY A 70 9.20 1.54 7.74
N ALA A 71 8.13 1.90 8.45
CA ALA A 71 8.09 3.13 9.25
C ALA A 71 9.16 3.18 10.35
N ALA A 72 9.31 2.09 11.12
CA ALA A 72 10.31 2.04 12.18
C ALA A 72 11.74 2.01 11.62
N MET A 73 11.93 1.36 10.46
CA MET A 73 13.22 1.34 9.75
C MET A 73 13.67 2.73 9.35
N VAL A 74 12.80 3.51 8.70
CA VAL A 74 13.10 4.91 8.31
C VAL A 74 13.36 5.75 9.56
N LYS A 75 12.48 5.66 10.56
CA LYS A 75 12.61 6.42 11.81
C LYS A 75 13.95 6.19 12.50
N ILE A 76 14.31 4.93 12.72
CA ILE A 76 15.57 4.54 13.36
C ILE A 76 16.77 5.00 12.52
N ALA A 77 16.75 4.82 11.20
CA ALA A 77 17.85 5.23 10.34
C ALA A 77 18.10 6.75 10.40
N MET A 78 17.03 7.55 10.36
CA MET A 78 17.14 9.01 10.44
C MET A 78 17.54 9.47 11.84
N ASP A 79 16.99 8.89 12.90
CA ASP A 79 17.39 9.22 14.28
C ASP A 79 18.87 8.91 14.54
N LEU A 80 19.38 7.76 14.07
CA LEU A 80 20.78 7.40 14.19
C LEU A 80 21.70 8.33 13.38
N LEU A 81 21.22 8.83 12.22
CA LEU A 81 21.92 9.82 11.42
C LEU A 81 21.98 11.17 12.16
N HIS A 82 20.84 11.65 12.69
CA HIS A 82 20.76 12.90 13.44
C HIS A 82 21.60 12.87 14.73
N GLN A 83 21.70 11.71 15.37
CA GLN A 83 22.57 11.47 16.53
C GLN A 83 24.05 11.35 16.16
N GLY A 84 24.40 11.35 14.87
CA GLY A 84 25.78 11.21 14.39
C GLY A 84 26.39 9.81 14.59
N MET A 85 25.55 8.80 14.88
CA MET A 85 26.01 7.41 15.05
C MET A 85 26.36 6.75 13.71
N ILE A 86 25.66 7.12 12.65
CA ILE A 86 25.88 6.62 11.29
C ILE A 86 26.00 7.78 10.30
N ASP A 87 26.64 7.52 9.16
CA ASP A 87 26.68 8.48 8.06
C ASP A 87 25.48 8.35 7.12
N GLU A 88 25.30 9.33 6.24
CA GLU A 88 24.19 9.40 5.29
C GLU A 88 24.09 8.14 4.40
N LYS A 89 25.24 7.62 3.93
CA LYS A 89 25.29 6.42 3.08
C LYS A 89 24.83 5.17 3.84
N THR A 90 25.21 5.06 5.11
CA THR A 90 24.80 3.95 5.96
C THR A 90 23.30 4.02 6.26
N ALA A 91 22.75 5.22 6.49
CA ALA A 91 21.31 5.41 6.68
C ALA A 91 20.51 4.91 5.46
N LEU A 92 20.95 5.27 4.24
CA LEU A 92 20.35 4.77 2.99
C LEU A 92 20.43 3.25 2.86
N MET A 93 21.61 2.66 3.08
CA MET A 93 21.83 1.22 2.92
C MET A 93 21.09 0.35 3.94
N ARG A 94 20.64 0.94 5.05
CA ARG A 94 19.83 0.26 6.08
C ARG A 94 18.34 0.27 5.81
N CYS A 95 17.90 1.11 4.86
CA CYS A 95 16.53 1.14 4.41
C CYS A 95 16.34 0.14 3.28
N GLU A 96 15.67 -0.97 3.56
CA GLU A 96 15.33 -1.98 2.55
C GLU A 96 14.28 -1.39 1.58
N PRO A 97 14.57 -1.29 0.27
CA PRO A 97 13.67 -0.61 -0.68
C PRO A 97 12.25 -1.20 -0.70
N ASN A 98 12.12 -2.52 -0.68
CA ASN A 98 10.81 -3.19 -0.72
C ASN A 98 9.92 -2.91 0.49
N LYS A 99 10.51 -2.50 1.63
CA LYS A 99 9.75 -2.12 2.83
C LYS A 99 9.28 -0.67 2.81
N LEU A 100 9.85 0.16 1.94
CA LEU A 100 9.37 1.54 1.77
C LEU A 100 7.98 1.55 1.14
N ASP A 101 7.60 0.52 0.39
CA ASP A 101 6.24 0.36 -0.15
C ASP A 101 5.17 0.41 0.96
N GLU A 102 5.48 -0.11 2.17
CA GLU A 102 4.56 -0.04 3.33
C GLU A 102 4.18 1.40 3.71
N LEU A 103 5.02 2.37 3.35
CA LEU A 103 4.83 3.80 3.63
C LEU A 103 4.10 4.53 2.50
N LEU A 104 3.84 3.88 1.37
CA LEU A 104 3.20 4.50 0.20
C LEU A 104 1.69 4.19 0.14
N HIS A 105 1.24 3.16 0.85
CA HIS A 105 -0.15 2.72 0.83
C HIS A 105 -0.91 3.15 2.09
N PRO A 106 -2.23 3.41 1.99
CA PRO A 106 -3.05 3.62 3.17
C PRO A 106 -2.89 2.47 4.17
N VAL A 107 -2.94 2.79 5.46
CA VAL A 107 -2.84 1.81 6.55
C VAL A 107 -4.10 1.83 7.40
N PHE A 108 -4.46 0.70 8.00
CA PHE A 108 -5.56 0.67 8.96
C PHE A 108 -5.21 1.43 10.24
N ASP A 109 -6.19 2.11 10.81
CA ASP A 109 -6.04 2.64 12.15
C ASP A 109 -5.90 1.48 13.15
N LYS A 110 -4.86 1.54 13.99
CA LYS A 110 -4.53 0.46 14.94
C LYS A 110 -5.64 0.18 15.95
N THR A 111 -6.48 1.16 16.28
CA THR A 111 -7.61 0.96 17.21
C THR A 111 -8.76 0.27 16.52
N ALA A 112 -9.10 0.71 15.31
CA ALA A 112 -10.14 0.09 14.49
C ALA A 112 -9.77 -1.36 14.11
N LEU A 113 -8.51 -1.60 13.75
CA LEU A 113 -8.03 -2.93 13.35
C LEU A 113 -8.15 -3.97 14.47
N LYS A 114 -7.94 -3.57 15.74
CA LYS A 114 -8.06 -4.48 16.89
C LYS A 114 -9.49 -4.93 17.15
N GLN A 115 -10.48 -4.14 16.77
CA GLN A 115 -11.90 -4.45 16.92
C GLN A 115 -12.47 -5.16 15.69
N ALA A 116 -11.73 -5.17 14.58
CA ALA A 116 -12.16 -5.74 13.33
C ALA A 116 -12.19 -7.27 13.40
N LYS A 117 -13.27 -7.85 12.89
CA LYS A 117 -13.41 -9.31 12.78
C LYS A 117 -12.87 -9.78 11.43
N VAL A 118 -11.84 -10.61 11.46
CA VAL A 118 -11.33 -11.30 10.25
C VAL A 118 -12.40 -12.30 9.76
N LEU A 119 -12.77 -12.19 8.50
CA LEU A 119 -13.67 -13.11 7.80
C LEU A 119 -12.91 -14.27 7.18
N THR A 120 -11.82 -13.97 6.46
CA THR A 120 -10.99 -14.97 5.81
C THR A 120 -9.61 -14.40 5.50
N ARG A 121 -8.75 -15.24 4.92
CA ARG A 121 -7.42 -14.88 4.48
C ARG A 121 -7.14 -15.43 3.09
N GLY A 122 -6.68 -14.55 2.20
CA GLY A 122 -6.14 -14.90 0.89
C GLY A 122 -4.63 -14.65 0.82
N LEU A 123 -4.14 -14.52 -0.40
CA LEU A 123 -2.75 -14.18 -0.69
C LEU A 123 -2.58 -12.64 -0.70
N PRO A 124 -1.53 -12.11 -0.05
CA PRO A 124 -1.24 -10.67 -0.04
C PRO A 124 -0.69 -10.20 -1.40
N ALA A 125 -1.58 -10.04 -2.38
CA ALA A 125 -1.22 -9.85 -3.78
C ALA A 125 -0.64 -8.46 -4.08
N SER A 126 -1.21 -7.42 -3.48
CA SER A 126 -0.73 -6.04 -3.60
C SER A 126 -0.95 -5.31 -2.28
N PRO A 127 0.09 -4.68 -1.70
CA PRO A 127 0.06 -4.09 -0.36
C PRO A 127 -0.96 -2.96 -0.21
N GLY A 128 -1.27 -2.63 1.05
CA GLY A 128 -2.15 -1.52 1.41
C GLY A 128 -3.42 -1.93 2.18
N ALA A 129 -4.09 -0.92 2.74
CA ALA A 129 -5.38 -1.05 3.39
C ALA A 129 -6.47 -0.43 2.52
N ALA A 130 -7.51 -1.20 2.21
CA ALA A 130 -8.67 -0.73 1.48
C ALA A 130 -9.96 -0.97 2.26
N THR A 131 -10.87 -0.01 2.22
CA THR A 131 -12.21 -0.13 2.80
C THR A 131 -13.23 0.47 1.86
N GLY A 132 -14.28 -0.29 1.55
CA GLY A 132 -15.34 0.15 0.67
C GLY A 132 -16.52 -0.78 0.66
N GLN A 133 -17.55 -0.39 -0.08
CA GLN A 133 -18.74 -1.18 -0.29
C GLN A 133 -18.49 -2.25 -1.36
N ILE A 134 -18.99 -3.45 -1.15
CA ILE A 134 -18.85 -4.57 -2.08
C ILE A 134 -19.57 -4.25 -3.39
N VAL A 135 -18.89 -4.45 -4.51
CA VAL A 135 -19.45 -4.46 -5.88
C VAL A 135 -18.93 -5.68 -6.64
N PHE A 136 -19.77 -6.28 -7.48
CA PHE A 136 -19.44 -7.54 -8.18
C PHE A 136 -19.13 -7.35 -9.67
N PHE A 137 -19.48 -6.20 -10.24
CA PHE A 137 -19.30 -5.86 -11.65
C PHE A 137 -18.50 -4.58 -11.80
N ALA A 138 -17.68 -4.52 -12.85
CA ALA A 138 -16.81 -3.38 -13.11
C ALA A 138 -17.58 -2.09 -13.42
N ASP A 139 -18.71 -2.20 -14.13
CA ASP A 139 -19.58 -1.06 -14.44
C ASP A 139 -20.19 -0.45 -13.17
N ASP A 140 -20.65 -1.29 -12.25
CA ASP A 140 -21.20 -0.86 -10.95
C ASP A 140 -20.12 -0.15 -10.11
N ALA A 141 -18.88 -0.64 -10.15
CA ALA A 141 -17.75 0.01 -9.47
C ALA A 141 -17.52 1.43 -10.01
N ALA A 142 -17.58 1.63 -11.33
CA ALA A 142 -17.43 2.93 -11.97
C ALA A 142 -18.58 3.88 -11.63
N GLU A 143 -19.83 3.39 -11.69
CA GLU A 143 -21.01 4.18 -11.32
C GLU A 143 -20.96 4.64 -9.86
N TRP A 144 -20.63 3.73 -8.94
CA TRP A 144 -20.61 4.04 -7.51
C TRP A 144 -19.45 4.97 -7.15
N HIS A 145 -18.30 4.81 -7.79
CA HIS A 145 -17.18 5.73 -7.65
C HIS A 145 -17.56 7.14 -8.14
N ALA A 146 -18.23 7.25 -9.30
CA ALA A 146 -18.72 8.53 -9.81
C ALA A 146 -19.76 9.18 -8.87
N ALA A 147 -20.52 8.37 -8.13
CA ALA A 147 -21.41 8.83 -7.05
C ALA A 147 -20.69 9.16 -5.73
N GLY A 148 -19.36 9.11 -5.69
CA GLY A 148 -18.53 9.45 -4.51
C GLY A 148 -18.44 8.33 -3.47
N LYS A 149 -18.87 7.12 -3.79
CA LYS A 149 -18.76 5.96 -2.89
C LYS A 149 -17.41 5.28 -3.04
N ARG A 150 -16.86 4.82 -1.92
CA ARG A 150 -15.70 3.93 -1.90
C ARG A 150 -16.14 2.50 -2.15
N VAL A 151 -15.53 1.81 -3.09
CA VAL A 151 -15.93 0.46 -3.49
C VAL A 151 -14.79 -0.54 -3.39
N VAL A 152 -15.13 -1.78 -3.08
CA VAL A 152 -14.23 -2.94 -3.14
C VAL A 152 -14.79 -3.91 -4.14
N MET A 153 -14.01 -4.22 -5.17
CA MET A 153 -14.44 -5.10 -6.25
C MET A 153 -14.19 -6.56 -5.85
N VAL A 154 -15.27 -7.34 -5.75
CA VAL A 154 -15.23 -8.75 -5.34
C VAL A 154 -15.56 -9.64 -6.55
N ARG A 155 -14.62 -10.50 -6.93
CA ARG A 155 -14.74 -11.36 -8.13
C ARG A 155 -14.26 -12.77 -7.86
N ILE A 156 -14.71 -13.73 -8.66
CA ILE A 156 -14.08 -15.07 -8.68
C ILE A 156 -12.65 -14.94 -9.23
N GLU A 157 -12.53 -14.26 -10.37
CA GLU A 157 -11.30 -13.91 -11.06
C GLU A 157 -11.53 -12.62 -11.85
N THR A 158 -10.47 -11.88 -12.17
CA THR A 158 -10.58 -10.68 -13.03
C THR A 158 -10.04 -10.97 -14.42
N SER A 159 -10.53 -10.20 -15.38
CA SER A 159 -10.15 -10.23 -16.80
C SER A 159 -9.83 -8.82 -17.30
N PRO A 160 -9.29 -8.64 -18.51
CA PRO A 160 -9.05 -7.33 -19.09
C PRO A 160 -10.31 -6.44 -19.20
N GLU A 161 -11.49 -7.03 -19.27
CA GLU A 161 -12.77 -6.30 -19.31
C GLU A 161 -13.09 -5.61 -17.98
N ASP A 162 -12.49 -6.08 -16.88
CA ASP A 162 -12.73 -5.55 -15.54
C ASP A 162 -11.85 -4.32 -15.22
N LEU A 163 -10.95 -3.91 -16.13
CA LEU A 163 -9.91 -2.91 -15.88
C LEU A 163 -10.46 -1.56 -15.38
N ALA A 164 -11.55 -1.09 -15.98
CA ALA A 164 -12.18 0.18 -15.60
C ALA A 164 -12.68 0.16 -14.15
N GLY A 165 -13.29 -0.95 -13.72
CA GLY A 165 -13.75 -1.14 -12.35
C GLY A 165 -12.60 -1.32 -11.36
N MET A 166 -11.54 -2.03 -11.77
CA MET A 166 -10.33 -2.21 -10.95
C MET A 166 -9.61 -0.90 -10.66
N ALA A 167 -9.55 0.01 -11.64
CA ALA A 167 -8.88 1.30 -11.49
C ALA A 167 -9.56 2.20 -10.45
N VAL A 168 -10.89 2.20 -10.41
CA VAL A 168 -11.68 3.05 -9.51
C VAL A 168 -11.89 2.46 -8.11
N ALA A 169 -11.77 1.14 -7.96
CA ALA A 169 -11.94 0.47 -6.68
C ALA A 169 -10.84 0.84 -5.67
N GLU A 170 -11.17 0.90 -4.38
CA GLU A 170 -10.18 1.06 -3.30
C GLU A 170 -9.32 -0.19 -3.14
N GLY A 171 -9.94 -1.35 -3.37
CA GLY A 171 -9.25 -2.63 -3.34
C GLY A 171 -9.98 -3.71 -4.13
N ILE A 172 -9.25 -4.78 -4.41
CA ILE A 172 -9.71 -5.92 -5.22
C ILE A 172 -9.60 -7.18 -4.38
N LEU A 173 -10.68 -7.96 -4.34
CA LEU A 173 -10.74 -9.25 -3.66
C LEU A 173 -11.12 -10.33 -4.66
N THR A 174 -10.28 -11.37 -4.80
CA THR A 174 -10.61 -12.51 -5.67
C THR A 174 -10.67 -13.85 -4.94
N ALA A 175 -11.64 -14.69 -5.30
CA ALA A 175 -11.75 -16.05 -4.77
C ALA A 175 -10.66 -16.97 -5.31
N ARG A 176 -10.25 -16.76 -6.56
CA ARG A 176 -9.22 -17.53 -7.26
C ARG A 176 -8.08 -16.63 -7.73
N GLY A 177 -6.98 -17.28 -8.13
CA GLY A 177 -5.79 -16.61 -8.65
C GLY A 177 -4.67 -16.54 -7.63
N GLY A 178 -3.44 -16.72 -8.11
CA GLY A 178 -2.23 -16.63 -7.29
C GLY A 178 -1.64 -15.21 -7.24
N MET A 179 -0.41 -15.11 -6.74
CA MET A 179 0.39 -13.87 -6.71
C MET A 179 0.71 -13.32 -8.11
N THR A 180 0.61 -14.15 -9.15
CA THR A 180 0.85 -13.81 -10.57
C THR A 180 -0.44 -13.74 -11.40
N SER A 181 -1.61 -13.80 -10.76
CA SER A 181 -2.89 -13.67 -11.44
C SER A 181 -3.09 -12.27 -12.05
N HIS A 182 -4.02 -12.16 -12.99
CA HIS A 182 -4.39 -10.88 -13.61
C HIS A 182 -4.68 -9.80 -12.55
N ALA A 183 -5.52 -10.11 -11.57
CA ALA A 183 -5.84 -9.22 -10.45
C ALA A 183 -4.59 -8.74 -9.70
N ALA A 184 -3.67 -9.66 -9.39
CA ALA A 184 -2.46 -9.36 -8.62
C ALA A 184 -1.47 -8.48 -9.40
N VAL A 185 -1.26 -8.77 -10.69
CA VAL A 185 -0.32 -8.02 -11.54
C VAL A 185 -0.85 -6.60 -11.79
N VAL A 186 -2.12 -6.48 -12.15
CA VAL A 186 -2.75 -5.19 -12.47
C VAL A 186 -2.85 -4.32 -11.21
N ALA A 187 -3.31 -4.88 -10.09
CA ALA A 187 -3.44 -4.11 -8.85
C ALA A 187 -2.10 -3.58 -8.33
N ARG A 188 -1.01 -4.37 -8.43
CA ARG A 188 0.34 -3.88 -8.10
C ARG A 188 0.78 -2.75 -9.02
N GLY A 189 0.52 -2.87 -10.32
CA GLY A 189 0.82 -1.81 -11.28
C GLY A 189 0.08 -0.50 -10.99
N MET A 190 -1.13 -0.60 -10.42
CA MET A 190 -1.97 0.54 -10.03
C MET A 190 -1.74 1.02 -8.58
N GLY A 191 -0.91 0.33 -7.80
CA GLY A 191 -0.74 0.61 -6.37
C GLY A 191 -2.01 0.41 -5.52
N LYS A 192 -2.94 -0.42 -6.00
CA LYS A 192 -4.22 -0.71 -5.32
C LYS A 192 -4.08 -1.93 -4.41
N CYS A 193 -4.73 -1.90 -3.25
CA CYS A 193 -4.77 -3.04 -2.34
C CYS A 193 -5.43 -4.24 -3.02
N CYS A 194 -4.80 -5.41 -2.94
CA CYS A 194 -5.34 -6.63 -3.54
C CYS A 194 -5.08 -7.84 -2.66
N VAL A 195 -6.15 -8.58 -2.39
CA VAL A 195 -6.11 -9.91 -1.77
C VAL A 195 -6.63 -10.90 -2.81
N SER A 196 -5.76 -11.78 -3.30
CA SER A 196 -6.14 -12.76 -4.31
C SER A 196 -6.23 -14.17 -3.74
N GLY A 197 -7.00 -15.04 -4.39
CA GLY A 197 -7.05 -16.46 -4.02
C GLY A 197 -7.62 -16.73 -2.62
N ALA A 198 -8.56 -15.90 -2.14
CA ALA A 198 -9.30 -16.15 -0.92
C ALA A 198 -10.35 -17.25 -1.18
N GLY A 199 -9.91 -18.51 -1.18
CA GLY A 199 -10.71 -19.66 -1.61
C GLY A 199 -11.95 -19.96 -0.77
N ALA A 200 -12.09 -19.35 0.41
CA ALA A 200 -13.30 -19.43 1.24
C ALA A 200 -14.46 -18.57 0.71
N LEU A 201 -14.23 -17.71 -0.29
CA LEU A 201 -15.26 -16.87 -0.90
C LEU A 201 -16.16 -17.72 -1.81
N ASN A 202 -17.44 -17.77 -1.49
CA ASN A 202 -18.48 -18.28 -2.36
C ASN A 202 -19.30 -17.12 -2.94
N ILE A 203 -19.06 -16.79 -4.21
CA ILE A 203 -19.64 -15.60 -4.87
C ILE A 203 -20.80 -16.04 -5.76
N ASP A 204 -21.97 -15.45 -5.54
CA ASP A 204 -23.14 -15.58 -6.41
C ASP A 204 -23.40 -14.25 -7.11
N TYR A 205 -23.07 -14.20 -8.40
CA TYR A 205 -23.28 -13.02 -9.25
C TYR A 205 -24.75 -12.72 -9.54
N LYS A 206 -25.65 -13.72 -9.51
CA LYS A 206 -27.08 -13.50 -9.74
C LYS A 206 -27.73 -12.90 -8.51
N ALA A 207 -27.40 -13.42 -7.34
CA ALA A 207 -27.88 -12.89 -6.07
C ALA A 207 -27.13 -11.62 -5.62
N ARG A 208 -25.98 -11.32 -6.24
CA ARG A 208 -25.05 -10.25 -5.85
C ARG A 208 -24.66 -10.36 -4.38
N THR A 209 -24.20 -11.54 -4.01
CA THR A 209 -23.78 -11.87 -2.65
C THR A 209 -22.45 -12.61 -2.63
N VAL A 210 -21.71 -12.45 -1.53
CA VAL A 210 -20.55 -13.27 -1.22
C VAL A 210 -20.72 -13.88 0.17
N GLU A 211 -20.51 -15.17 0.26
CA GLU A 211 -20.53 -15.91 1.51
C GLU A 211 -19.11 -16.33 1.91
N VAL A 212 -18.78 -16.15 3.19
CA VAL A 212 -17.51 -16.55 3.79
C VAL A 212 -17.78 -17.20 5.13
N ASP A 213 -17.48 -18.49 5.27
CA ASP A 213 -17.65 -19.27 6.51
C ASP A 213 -19.03 -19.06 7.19
N GLY A 214 -20.10 -19.08 6.37
CA GLY A 214 -21.49 -18.90 6.83
C GLY A 214 -21.92 -17.44 7.06
N VAL A 215 -21.04 -16.47 6.83
CA VAL A 215 -21.38 -15.03 6.83
C VAL A 215 -21.72 -14.59 5.42
N LEU A 216 -22.99 -14.28 5.19
CA LEU A 216 -23.48 -13.74 3.91
C LEU A 216 -23.36 -12.21 3.90
N LEU A 217 -22.63 -11.67 2.93
CA LEU A 217 -22.53 -10.24 2.64
C LEU A 217 -23.17 -9.96 1.28
N LYS A 218 -23.83 -8.80 1.17
CA LYS A 218 -24.53 -8.35 -0.03
C LYS A 218 -23.78 -7.21 -0.69
N GLU A 219 -24.11 -6.95 -1.96
CA GLU A 219 -23.68 -5.72 -2.62
C GLU A 219 -24.08 -4.49 -1.80
N GLY A 220 -23.14 -3.57 -1.62
CA GLY A 220 -23.31 -2.40 -0.77
C GLY A 220 -22.85 -2.57 0.68
N ASP A 221 -22.70 -3.79 1.19
CA ASP A 221 -22.13 -4.01 2.52
C ASP A 221 -20.64 -3.62 2.54
N TYR A 222 -20.16 -3.15 3.68
CA TYR A 222 -18.76 -2.75 3.82
C TYR A 222 -17.86 -3.97 4.03
N ILE A 223 -16.71 -3.93 3.38
CA ILE A 223 -15.61 -4.87 3.58
C ILE A 223 -14.29 -4.12 3.60
N SER A 224 -13.34 -4.65 4.37
CA SER A 224 -12.00 -4.10 4.48
C SER A 224 -10.95 -5.16 4.15
N LEU A 225 -9.91 -4.75 3.41
CA LEU A 225 -8.85 -5.63 2.91
C LEU A 225 -7.49 -5.15 3.40
N ASN A 226 -6.68 -6.08 3.91
CA ASN A 226 -5.26 -5.87 4.14
C ASN A 226 -4.45 -6.61 3.09
N GLY A 227 -4.04 -5.89 2.05
CA GLY A 227 -3.24 -6.40 0.95
C GLY A 227 -1.82 -6.82 1.34
N SER A 228 -1.33 -6.39 2.52
CA SER A 228 0.00 -6.75 3.03
C SER A 228 -0.01 -8.07 3.81
N THR A 229 -1.10 -8.40 4.52
CA THR A 229 -1.22 -9.65 5.30
C THR A 229 -2.08 -10.72 4.61
N GLY A 230 -2.90 -10.30 3.64
CA GLY A 230 -3.89 -11.12 2.95
C GLY A 230 -5.21 -11.23 3.72
N GLU A 231 -5.41 -10.49 4.80
CA GLU A 231 -6.59 -10.59 5.66
C GLU A 231 -7.77 -9.81 5.09
N VAL A 232 -8.96 -10.39 5.22
CA VAL A 232 -10.23 -9.79 4.83
C VAL A 232 -11.07 -9.61 6.10
N TYR A 233 -11.54 -8.40 6.32
CA TYR A 233 -12.27 -8.00 7.52
C TYR A 233 -13.72 -7.69 7.19
N LYS A 234 -14.61 -8.05 8.13
CA LYS A 234 -16.00 -7.65 8.08
C LYS A 234 -16.14 -6.17 8.41
N ASP A 235 -17.08 -5.51 7.74
CA ASP A 235 -17.49 -4.13 8.01
C ASP A 235 -16.39 -3.11 7.72
N LYS A 236 -16.66 -1.84 8.04
CA LYS A 236 -15.78 -0.72 7.76
C LYS A 236 -14.66 -0.65 8.80
N VAL A 237 -13.42 -0.86 8.38
CA VAL A 237 -12.23 -0.52 9.17
C VAL A 237 -11.69 0.84 8.70
N GLU A 238 -11.50 1.77 9.64
CA GLU A 238 -10.98 3.10 9.35
C GLU A 238 -9.55 3.02 8.79
N THR A 239 -9.32 3.69 7.66
CA THR A 239 -8.01 3.80 7.00
C THR A 239 -7.45 5.20 7.19
N LYS A 240 -6.14 5.30 7.43
CA LYS A 240 -5.39 6.55 7.38
C LYS A 240 -4.57 6.59 6.10
N ALA A 241 -4.57 7.74 5.43
CA ALA A 241 -3.64 7.99 4.34
C ALA A 241 -2.22 7.88 4.89
N ALA A 242 -1.29 7.36 4.07
CA ALA A 242 0.10 7.42 4.45
C ALA A 242 0.58 8.88 4.38
N GLU A 243 1.20 9.35 5.46
CA GLU A 243 1.84 10.66 5.50
C GLU A 243 3.28 10.51 4.98
N LEU A 244 3.54 11.02 3.78
CA LEU A 244 4.87 11.05 3.15
C LEU A 244 5.69 12.25 3.65
N SER A 245 5.68 12.50 4.96
CA SER A 245 6.29 13.68 5.57
C SER A 245 7.28 13.34 6.69
N GLY A 246 8.16 14.28 7.02
CA GLY A 246 9.17 14.09 8.06
C GLY A 246 10.33 13.22 7.58
N ASP A 247 10.68 12.21 8.37
CA ASP A 247 11.86 11.36 8.17
C ASP A 247 11.87 10.66 6.79
N PHE A 248 10.70 10.34 6.23
CA PHE A 248 10.63 9.76 4.88
C PHE A 248 11.05 10.74 3.79
N ALA A 249 10.59 11.99 3.86
CA ALA A 249 10.96 13.01 2.89
C ALA A 249 12.46 13.32 2.95
N GLU A 250 13.01 13.44 4.17
CA GLU A 250 14.45 13.65 4.36
C GLU A 250 15.28 12.46 3.85
N LEU A 251 14.79 11.23 4.01
CA LEU A 251 15.41 10.04 3.42
C LEU A 251 15.38 10.08 1.88
N MET A 252 14.29 10.57 1.27
CA MET A 252 14.20 10.72 -0.19
C MET A 252 15.16 11.81 -0.70
N ASP A 253 15.28 12.94 0.00
CA ASP A 253 16.26 13.99 -0.33
C ASP A 253 17.70 13.44 -0.28
N LEU A 254 17.97 12.57 0.69
CA LEU A 254 19.24 11.87 0.82
C LEU A 254 19.48 10.91 -0.36
N ALA A 255 18.46 10.16 -0.76
CA ALA A 255 18.54 9.27 -1.91
C ALA A 255 18.81 10.07 -3.19
N ASP A 256 18.15 11.21 -3.39
CA ASP A 256 18.34 12.10 -4.53
C ASP A 256 19.74 12.72 -4.58
N LYS A 257 20.35 13.02 -3.42
CA LYS A 257 21.74 13.50 -3.35
C LYS A 257 22.76 12.49 -3.88
N TYR A 258 22.51 11.19 -3.67
CA TYR A 258 23.46 10.12 -4.03
C TYR A 258 23.08 9.38 -5.31
N THR A 259 21.87 9.56 -5.83
CA THR A 259 21.43 8.88 -7.04
C THR A 259 22.24 9.34 -8.25
N LYS A 260 22.56 8.38 -9.13
CA LYS A 260 23.14 8.64 -10.46
C LYS A 260 22.11 8.47 -11.56
N LEU A 261 21.05 7.71 -11.30
CA LEU A 261 20.00 7.41 -12.25
C LEU A 261 18.82 8.35 -11.98
N GLN A 262 18.27 8.90 -13.04
CA GLN A 262 17.02 9.64 -12.99
C GLN A 262 15.86 8.64 -12.92
N VAL A 263 14.98 8.80 -11.93
CA VAL A 263 13.77 7.99 -11.82
C VAL A 263 12.63 8.69 -12.55
N ARG A 264 12.28 8.15 -13.71
CA ARG A 264 11.10 8.56 -14.49
C ARG A 264 9.98 7.56 -14.24
N THR A 265 8.75 7.99 -14.45
CA THR A 265 7.55 7.17 -14.26
C THR A 265 7.03 6.61 -15.59
N ASN A 266 6.26 5.54 -15.52
CA ASN A 266 5.39 5.11 -16.60
C ASN A 266 3.99 5.63 -16.26
N ALA A 267 3.49 6.58 -17.03
CA ALA A 267 2.19 7.20 -16.79
C ALA A 267 1.52 7.51 -18.12
N ASP A 268 0.26 7.08 -18.24
CA ASP A 268 -0.50 7.13 -19.48
C ASP A 268 -1.66 8.14 -19.40
N THR A 269 -1.97 8.65 -18.19
CA THR A 269 -3.04 9.63 -17.94
C THR A 269 -2.51 10.90 -17.26
N PRO A 270 -3.23 12.04 -17.38
CA PRO A 270 -2.87 13.27 -16.66
C PRO A 270 -2.85 13.09 -15.13
N HIS A 271 -3.74 12.26 -14.60
CA HIS A 271 -3.83 11.98 -13.17
C HIS A 271 -2.58 11.24 -12.69
N ASP A 272 -2.22 10.13 -13.36
CA ASP A 272 -1.04 9.33 -13.00
C ASP A 272 0.25 10.15 -13.10
N ALA A 273 0.33 11.02 -14.11
CA ALA A 273 1.46 11.93 -14.28
C ALA A 273 1.59 12.89 -13.08
N ALA A 274 0.48 13.47 -12.61
CA ALA A 274 0.47 14.36 -11.45
C ALA A 274 0.80 13.64 -10.14
N VAL A 275 0.24 12.44 -9.94
CA VAL A 275 0.55 11.60 -8.78
C VAL A 275 2.03 11.26 -8.76
N ALA A 276 2.57 10.74 -9.87
CA ALA A 276 3.98 10.38 -9.96
C ALA A 276 4.91 11.59 -9.76
N ARG A 277 4.49 12.79 -10.20
CA ARG A 277 5.22 14.03 -9.96
C ARG A 277 5.29 14.36 -8.46
N ASN A 278 4.20 14.16 -7.71
CA ASN A 278 4.17 14.36 -6.27
C ASN A 278 5.07 13.36 -5.52
N PHE A 279 5.31 12.17 -6.08
CA PHE A 279 6.28 11.19 -5.57
C PHE A 279 7.74 11.46 -6.00
N GLY A 280 8.01 12.57 -6.68
CA GLY A 280 9.39 12.96 -7.06
C GLY A 280 9.83 12.49 -8.45
N ALA A 281 8.94 11.93 -9.28
CA ALA A 281 9.32 11.53 -10.64
C ALA A 281 9.82 12.72 -11.46
N VAL A 282 11.00 12.56 -12.09
CA VAL A 282 11.65 13.62 -12.89
C VAL A 282 11.26 13.59 -14.37
N GLY A 283 10.12 12.99 -14.70
CA GLY A 283 9.57 12.89 -16.06
C GLY A 283 8.88 11.57 -16.32
N ILE A 284 8.31 11.42 -17.52
CA ILE A 284 7.64 10.18 -17.97
C ILE A 284 8.56 9.43 -18.92
N GLY A 285 9.07 8.27 -18.51
CA GLY A 285 9.93 7.42 -19.32
C GLY A 285 9.19 6.65 -20.41
N LEU A 286 7.90 6.38 -20.18
CA LEU A 286 7.03 5.70 -21.12
C LEU A 286 5.57 6.12 -20.88
N CYS A 287 5.01 6.86 -21.84
CA CYS A 287 3.57 7.08 -21.98
C CYS A 287 3.08 6.19 -23.12
N ARG A 288 2.26 5.19 -22.79
CA ARG A 288 1.71 4.22 -23.76
C ARG A 288 0.42 4.77 -24.34
N THR A 289 0.46 5.11 -25.63
CA THR A 289 -0.72 5.67 -26.29
C THR A 289 -1.86 4.67 -26.44
N GLU A 290 -1.57 3.36 -26.44
CA GLU A 290 -2.58 2.33 -26.63
C GLU A 290 -3.62 2.32 -25.50
N HIS A 291 -3.18 2.59 -24.25
CA HIS A 291 -4.05 2.63 -23.09
C HIS A 291 -5.04 3.79 -23.13
N MET A 292 -4.70 4.86 -23.84
CA MET A 292 -5.53 6.06 -23.98
C MET A 292 -6.80 5.81 -24.81
N PHE A 293 -6.88 4.68 -25.53
CA PHE A 293 -8.01 4.36 -26.41
C PHE A 293 -9.03 3.38 -25.81
N PHE A 294 -8.77 2.80 -24.64
CA PHE A 294 -9.64 1.75 -24.09
C PHE A 294 -10.92 2.27 -23.44
N GLU A 295 -11.06 3.57 -23.24
CA GLU A 295 -12.17 4.16 -22.50
C GLU A 295 -13.27 4.76 -23.40
N GLY A 296 -14.53 4.48 -23.05
CA GLY A 296 -15.72 5.19 -23.54
C GLY A 296 -15.83 5.28 -25.06
N GLU A 297 -16.04 6.48 -25.59
CA GLU A 297 -16.19 6.72 -27.03
C GLU A 297 -14.87 6.54 -27.81
N LYS A 298 -13.70 6.53 -27.14
CA LYS A 298 -12.39 6.38 -27.79
C LYS A 298 -12.24 4.98 -28.40
N ILE A 299 -12.75 3.94 -27.73
CA ILE A 299 -12.69 2.56 -28.23
C ILE A 299 -13.55 2.38 -29.48
N LYS A 300 -14.68 3.08 -29.58
CA LYS A 300 -15.56 3.04 -30.76
C LYS A 300 -14.87 3.66 -31.96
N ALA A 301 -14.24 4.82 -31.80
CA ALA A 301 -13.47 5.47 -32.86
C ALA A 301 -12.28 4.62 -33.33
N MET A 302 -11.61 3.91 -32.40
CA MET A 302 -10.54 2.97 -32.75
C MET A 302 -11.06 1.75 -33.53
N ARG A 303 -12.18 1.15 -33.11
CA ARG A 303 -12.82 0.04 -33.83
C ARG A 303 -13.27 0.45 -35.23
N GLU A 304 -13.82 1.66 -35.37
CA GLU A 304 -14.20 2.23 -36.67
C GLU A 304 -12.99 2.39 -37.60
N MET A 305 -11.84 2.82 -37.07
CA MET A 305 -10.60 2.91 -37.83
C MET A 305 -10.12 1.54 -38.33
N ILE A 306 -10.18 0.51 -37.47
CA ILE A 306 -9.78 -0.86 -37.81
C ILE A 306 -10.67 -1.46 -38.88
N LEU A 307 -11.99 -1.25 -38.79
CA LEU A 307 -12.99 -1.81 -39.70
C LEU A 307 -13.16 -1.01 -41.01
N ALA A 308 -12.46 0.11 -41.18
CA ALA A 308 -12.58 0.94 -42.37
C ALA A 308 -12.10 0.20 -43.64
N GLU A 309 -12.97 0.10 -44.64
CA GLU A 309 -12.71 -0.59 -45.91
C GLU A 309 -11.65 0.09 -46.79
N ASN A 310 -11.43 1.40 -46.59
CA ASN A 310 -10.52 2.19 -47.42
C ASN A 310 -9.82 3.32 -46.62
N ALA A 311 -8.85 3.96 -47.28
CA ALA A 311 -8.06 5.03 -46.68
C ALA A 311 -8.90 6.26 -46.27
N GLU A 312 -9.99 6.55 -46.96
CA GLU A 312 -10.86 7.68 -46.64
C GLU A 312 -11.65 7.42 -45.35
N GLY A 313 -12.24 6.24 -45.21
CA GLY A 313 -12.91 5.80 -43.97
C GLY A 313 -11.96 5.81 -42.79
N ARG A 314 -10.72 5.33 -42.98
CA ARG A 314 -9.69 5.35 -41.94
C ARG A 314 -9.34 6.77 -41.48
N ARG A 315 -9.22 7.73 -42.41
CA ARG A 315 -8.97 9.14 -42.08
C ARG A 315 -10.13 9.77 -41.30
N LYS A 316 -11.38 9.45 -41.65
CA LYS A 316 -12.57 9.92 -40.91
C LYS A 316 -12.57 9.41 -39.48
N ALA A 317 -12.25 8.14 -39.26
CA ALA A 317 -12.14 7.56 -37.92
C ALA A 317 -10.97 8.18 -37.12
N LEU A 318 -9.79 8.34 -37.73
CA LEU A 318 -8.63 8.99 -37.10
C LEU A 318 -8.92 10.45 -36.68
N ALA A 319 -9.70 11.19 -37.48
CA ALA A 319 -10.11 12.55 -37.14
C ALA A 319 -10.97 12.62 -35.86
N LYS A 320 -11.72 11.55 -35.53
CA LYS A 320 -12.46 11.43 -34.27
C LYS A 320 -11.53 11.17 -33.08
N ILE A 321 -10.41 10.48 -33.30
CA ILE A 321 -9.43 10.14 -32.26
C ILE A 321 -8.57 11.36 -31.87
N LEU A 322 -8.21 12.18 -32.86
CA LEU A 322 -7.34 13.35 -32.69
C LEU A 322 -7.70 14.26 -31.49
N PRO A 323 -8.95 14.74 -31.32
CA PRO A 323 -9.28 15.64 -30.20
C PRO A 323 -9.10 14.98 -28.82
N TYR A 324 -9.34 13.67 -28.71
CA TYR A 324 -9.16 12.93 -27.47
C TYR A 324 -7.68 12.85 -27.09
N GLN A 325 -6.83 12.40 -28.03
CA GLN A 325 -5.39 12.35 -27.79
C GLN A 325 -4.82 13.73 -27.46
N GLN A 326 -5.23 14.78 -28.18
CA GLN A 326 -4.78 16.14 -27.90
C GLN A 326 -5.17 16.61 -26.48
N ALA A 327 -6.38 16.28 -26.02
CA ALA A 327 -6.81 16.63 -24.67
C ALA A 327 -5.99 15.90 -23.60
N ASP A 328 -5.78 14.60 -23.78
CA ASP A 328 -5.00 13.79 -22.84
C ASP A 328 -3.54 14.27 -22.78
N PHE A 329 -2.89 14.51 -23.93
CA PHE A 329 -1.51 15.01 -23.96
C PHE A 329 -1.38 16.41 -23.35
N LYS A 330 -2.35 17.32 -23.58
CA LYS A 330 -2.36 18.63 -22.91
C LYS A 330 -2.39 18.46 -21.39
N GLY A 331 -3.19 17.52 -20.88
CA GLY A 331 -3.23 17.19 -19.47
C GLY A 331 -1.90 16.65 -18.95
N ILE A 332 -1.29 15.70 -19.67
CA ILE A 332 0.00 15.10 -19.32
C ILE A 332 1.13 16.15 -19.31
N PHE A 333 1.24 16.97 -20.36
CA PHE A 333 2.26 18.02 -20.43
C PHE A 333 2.08 19.09 -19.36
N LYS A 334 0.84 19.41 -18.99
CA LYS A 334 0.56 20.32 -17.88
C LYS A 334 0.98 19.71 -16.53
N ALA A 335 0.72 18.42 -16.31
CA ALA A 335 1.12 17.74 -15.08
C ALA A 335 2.65 17.59 -14.96
N MET A 336 3.35 17.46 -16.09
CA MET A 336 4.80 17.32 -16.18
C MET A 336 5.50 18.61 -16.63
N GLU A 337 4.98 19.77 -16.24
CA GLU A 337 5.59 21.06 -16.58
C GLU A 337 7.08 21.08 -16.18
N GLY A 338 7.94 21.44 -17.15
CA GLY A 338 9.39 21.49 -16.97
C GLY A 338 10.09 20.12 -16.99
N CYS A 339 9.40 19.01 -17.28
CA CYS A 339 9.99 17.67 -17.30
C CYS A 339 9.83 16.93 -18.64
N PRO A 340 10.77 16.03 -18.98
CA PRO A 340 10.72 15.27 -20.22
C PRO A 340 9.62 14.21 -20.18
N VAL A 341 8.80 14.18 -21.25
CA VAL A 341 7.75 13.18 -21.47
C VAL A 341 8.08 12.37 -22.72
N THR A 342 8.28 11.07 -22.56
CA THR A 342 8.55 10.14 -23.66
C THR A 342 7.26 9.41 -24.04
N VAL A 343 6.75 9.69 -25.24
CA VAL A 343 5.52 9.10 -25.78
C VAL A 343 5.87 7.96 -26.73
N ARG A 344 5.18 6.83 -26.59
CA ARG A 344 5.32 5.66 -27.46
C ARG A 344 4.03 5.34 -28.20
#